data_AF-A0A3P8QAI3-F1
#
_entry.id   AF-A0A3P8QAI3-F1
#
_cell.length_a   1.000
_cell.length_b   1.000
_cell.length_c   1.000
_cell.angle_alpha   90.00
_cell.angle_beta   90.00
_cell.angle_gamma   90.00
#
_symmetry.space_group_name_H-M   'P 1'
#
loop_
_entity.id
_entity.type
_entity.pdbx_description
1 polymer ?
#
loop_
_entity_poly.entity_id
_entity_poly.type
_entity_poly.pdbx_seq_one_letter_code
_entity_poly.pdbx_strand_id
1 'polypeptide(L)'
;DGLLSLVLWRWLFYVVPCACEYLKWVKDFVSKNKSMCVHLKKPSGADLWIEELENTKYNGDDDEVNAWGKFYLPEIVKMQVIGVVKGTSCPCDELVLMTCEDKKLYGYDGEELHLVASSFLELCDKTIEYPASKRYYNGEAFKDMTEEDWKKVKMSDVGRKLQEEHKKLVNETQSAFVSLIS
;
A
#
# COMPACT_ATOMS: atom_id res chain seq x y z
N ASP A 1 -9.60 -31.96 0.10
CA ASP A 1 -10.65 -31.36 0.96
C ASP A 1 -10.26 -29.98 1.49
N GLY A 2 -10.41 -28.94 0.67
CA GLY A 2 -10.04 -27.55 1.00
C GLY A 2 -11.13 -26.73 1.71
N LEU A 3 -12.32 -27.30 1.90
CA LEU A 3 -13.45 -26.63 2.57
C LEU A 3 -13.37 -26.73 4.11
N LEU A 4 -12.70 -27.76 4.64
CA LEU A 4 -12.49 -27.91 6.08
C LEU A 4 -11.47 -26.90 6.63
N SER A 5 -10.53 -26.39 5.81
CA SER A 5 -9.60 -25.34 6.26
C SER A 5 -10.29 -23.99 6.40
N LEU A 6 -11.14 -23.58 5.45
CA LEU A 6 -11.85 -22.28 5.50
C LEU A 6 -12.79 -22.13 6.71
N VAL A 7 -13.43 -23.22 7.15
CA VAL A 7 -14.28 -23.19 8.36
C VAL A 7 -13.42 -23.05 9.62
N LEU A 8 -12.28 -23.74 9.71
CA LEU A 8 -11.30 -23.53 10.79
C LEU A 8 -10.73 -22.11 10.78
N TRP A 9 -10.55 -21.52 9.60
CA TRP A 9 -10.03 -20.16 9.45
C TRP A 9 -11.03 -19.13 9.93
N ARG A 10 -12.31 -19.32 9.61
CA ARG A 10 -13.42 -18.51 10.12
C ARG A 10 -13.53 -18.52 11.65
N TRP A 11 -13.12 -19.60 12.32
CA TRP A 11 -13.02 -19.66 13.79
C TRP A 11 -11.79 -18.93 14.36
N LEU A 12 -10.65 -18.97 13.68
CA LEU A 12 -9.44 -18.20 14.07
C LEU A 12 -9.64 -16.68 13.98
N PHE A 13 -10.56 -16.20 13.12
CA PHE A 13 -10.89 -14.78 13.00
C PHE A 13 -11.68 -14.19 14.18
N TYR A 14 -12.33 -15.02 15.01
CA TYR A 14 -13.20 -14.52 16.10
C TYR A 14 -12.45 -14.06 17.35
N VAL A 15 -11.16 -14.35 17.48
CA VAL A 15 -10.29 -13.80 18.53
C VAL A 15 -9.44 -12.71 17.88
N VAL A 16 -9.99 -11.51 17.82
CA VAL A 16 -9.39 -10.32 17.18
C VAL A 16 -8.12 -9.95 17.97
N PRO A 17 -6.91 -10.20 17.42
CA PRO A 17 -5.67 -9.82 18.10
C PRO A 17 -5.50 -8.30 18.06
N CYS A 18 -4.64 -7.73 18.92
CA CYS A 18 -4.24 -6.32 18.81
C CYS A 18 -3.77 -6.01 17.38
N ALA A 19 -3.77 -4.74 16.96
CA ALA A 19 -3.26 -4.32 15.65
C ALA A 19 -1.86 -4.93 15.34
N CYS A 20 -0.99 -4.96 16.35
CA CYS A 20 0.31 -5.60 16.32
C CYS A 20 0.31 -7.09 15.98
N GLU A 21 -0.56 -7.85 16.67
CA GLU A 21 -0.69 -9.29 16.50
C GLU A 21 -1.37 -9.63 15.18
N TYR A 22 -2.26 -8.78 14.68
CA TYR A 22 -2.89 -8.95 13.37
C TYR A 22 -1.86 -8.95 12.24
N LEU A 23 -1.01 -7.92 12.15
CA LEU A 23 -0.01 -7.87 11.08
C LEU A 23 1.00 -9.02 11.17
N LYS A 24 1.36 -9.43 12.39
CA LYS A 24 2.18 -10.62 12.60
C LYS A 24 1.48 -11.88 12.09
N TRP A 25 0.20 -12.05 12.39
CA TRP A 25 -0.61 -13.16 11.89
C TRP A 25 -0.71 -13.15 10.36
N VAL A 26 -0.94 -11.99 9.73
CA VAL A 26 -0.97 -11.88 8.26
C VAL A 26 0.39 -12.26 7.67
N LYS A 27 1.50 -11.79 8.26
CA LYS A 27 2.84 -12.16 7.81
C LYS A 27 3.06 -13.68 7.89
N ASP A 28 2.73 -14.29 9.03
CA ASP A 28 2.83 -15.74 9.23
C ASP A 28 1.92 -16.50 8.24
N PHE A 29 0.74 -15.96 7.94
CA PHE A 29 -0.18 -16.51 6.96
C PHE A 29 0.43 -16.50 5.55
N VAL A 30 1.00 -15.38 5.11
CA VAL A 30 1.62 -15.26 3.78
C VAL A 30 2.78 -16.23 3.65
N SER A 31 3.70 -16.27 4.62
CA SER A 31 4.84 -17.19 4.57
C SER A 31 4.41 -18.67 4.57
N LYS A 32 3.33 -19.04 5.27
CA LYS A 32 2.81 -20.43 5.27
C LYS A 32 2.10 -20.83 3.99
N ASN A 33 1.51 -19.88 3.28
CA ASN A 33 0.70 -20.13 2.08
C ASN A 33 1.36 -19.58 0.81
N LYS A 34 2.68 -19.37 0.84
CA LYS A 34 3.45 -18.84 -0.28
C LYS A 34 3.23 -19.66 -1.56
N SER A 35 3.05 -18.96 -2.67
CA SER A 35 2.75 -19.52 -4.00
C SER A 35 1.41 -20.26 -4.09
N MET A 36 0.54 -20.13 -3.09
CA MET A 36 -0.86 -20.53 -3.22
C MET A 36 -1.59 -19.57 -4.17
N CYS A 37 -2.31 -20.15 -5.13
CA CYS A 37 -3.19 -19.40 -6.04
C CYS A 37 -4.65 -19.52 -5.59
N VAL A 38 -5.34 -18.39 -5.48
CA VAL A 38 -6.76 -18.28 -5.16
C VAL A 38 -7.49 -17.65 -6.35
N HIS A 39 -8.24 -18.47 -7.08
CA HIS A 39 -9.13 -18.01 -8.14
C HIS A 39 -10.26 -17.14 -7.57
N LEU A 40 -10.31 -15.86 -7.95
CA LEU A 40 -11.30 -14.92 -7.47
C LEU A 40 -12.63 -15.12 -8.22
N LYS A 41 -13.74 -15.02 -7.49
CA LYS A 41 -15.08 -14.93 -8.08
C LYS A 41 -15.35 -13.54 -8.63
N LYS A 42 -14.74 -12.52 -8.02
CA LYS A 42 -14.84 -11.12 -8.44
C LYS A 42 -13.50 -10.40 -8.19
N PRO A 43 -12.94 -9.70 -9.19
CA PRO A 43 -13.35 -9.70 -10.60
C PRO A 43 -13.17 -11.09 -11.25
N SER A 44 -13.99 -11.40 -12.25
CA SER A 44 -13.97 -12.71 -12.91
C SER A 44 -12.69 -12.90 -13.73
N GLY A 45 -12.07 -14.08 -13.61
CA GLY A 45 -10.82 -14.40 -14.32
C GLY A 45 -9.55 -13.86 -13.65
N ALA A 46 -9.69 -13.22 -12.49
CA ALA A 46 -8.56 -12.76 -11.71
C ALA A 46 -8.09 -13.81 -10.70
N ASP A 47 -6.78 -13.88 -10.51
CA ASP A 47 -6.11 -14.83 -9.63
C ASP A 47 -5.27 -14.07 -8.61
N LEU A 48 -5.50 -14.33 -7.33
CA LEU A 48 -4.61 -13.88 -6.26
C LEU A 48 -3.52 -14.93 -6.03
N TRP A 49 -2.27 -14.52 -6.19
CA TRP A 49 -1.08 -15.28 -5.84
C TRP A 49 -0.56 -14.79 -4.50
N ILE A 50 -0.62 -15.64 -3.47
CA ILE A 50 -0.09 -15.31 -2.14
C ILE A 50 1.43 -15.28 -2.22
N GLU A 51 1.99 -14.09 -2.04
CA GLU A 51 3.41 -13.82 -2.24
C GLU A 51 3.89 -12.75 -1.25
N GLU A 52 5.13 -12.89 -0.84
CA GLU A 52 5.83 -11.89 -0.01
C GLU A 52 6.28 -10.72 -0.89
N LEU A 53 6.56 -9.56 -0.26
CA LEU A 53 6.99 -8.33 -0.95
C LEU A 53 8.17 -8.58 -1.90
N GLU A 54 9.10 -9.44 -1.49
CA GLU A 54 10.32 -9.80 -2.21
C GLU A 54 10.05 -10.49 -3.55
N ASN A 55 8.85 -11.02 -3.76
CA ASN A 55 8.43 -11.63 -5.03
C ASN A 55 7.51 -10.73 -5.86
N THR A 56 7.36 -9.46 -5.47
CA THR A 56 6.65 -8.45 -6.26
C THR A 56 7.64 -7.64 -7.09
N LYS A 57 7.14 -6.93 -8.11
CA LYS A 57 7.96 -5.99 -8.90
C LYS A 57 8.57 -4.84 -8.08
N TYR A 58 8.11 -4.60 -6.85
CA TYR A 58 8.59 -3.55 -5.94
C TYR A 58 9.66 -4.05 -4.96
N ASN A 59 10.19 -5.26 -5.16
CA ASN A 59 11.30 -5.75 -4.35
C ASN A 59 12.52 -4.82 -4.46
N GLY A 60 13.00 -4.35 -3.31
CA GLY A 60 14.13 -3.42 -3.21
C GLY A 60 13.78 -1.95 -3.51
N ASP A 61 12.52 -1.64 -3.85
CA ASP A 61 12.04 -0.27 -3.96
C ASP A 61 11.55 0.24 -2.61
N ASP A 62 12.49 0.47 -1.71
CA ASP A 62 12.21 0.86 -0.32
C ASP A 62 11.44 2.20 -0.24
N ASP A 63 11.66 3.10 -1.20
CA ASP A 63 10.98 4.40 -1.25
C ASP A 63 9.50 4.24 -1.58
N GLU A 64 9.17 3.46 -2.60
CA GLU A 64 7.80 3.17 -3.02
C GLU A 64 7.04 2.38 -1.94
N VAL A 65 7.67 1.34 -1.39
CA VAL A 65 7.08 0.53 -0.31
C VAL A 65 6.82 1.38 0.94
N ASN A 66 7.73 2.29 1.27
CA ASN A 66 7.58 3.21 2.37
C ASN A 66 6.50 4.28 2.10
N ALA A 67 6.27 4.66 0.85
CA ALA A 67 5.23 5.60 0.45
C ALA A 67 3.83 5.05 0.72
N TRP A 68 3.57 3.76 0.47
CA TRP A 68 2.26 3.12 0.68
C TRP A 68 1.72 3.34 2.09
N GLY A 69 2.59 3.25 3.10
CA GLY A 69 2.22 3.44 4.51
C GLY A 69 2.18 4.89 4.99
N LYS A 70 2.69 5.85 4.21
CA LYS A 70 2.88 7.24 4.68
C LYS A 70 2.05 8.28 3.93
N PHE A 71 1.80 8.07 2.64
CA PHE A 71 1.31 9.14 1.76
C PHE A 71 -0.08 8.90 1.17
N TYR A 72 -0.57 7.66 1.20
CA TYR A 72 -1.86 7.31 0.63
C TYR A 72 -2.99 7.36 1.67
N LEU A 73 -2.78 6.83 2.88
CA LEU A 73 -3.80 6.84 3.92
C LEU A 73 -3.69 8.08 4.83
N PRO A 74 -4.80 8.54 5.45
CA PRO A 74 -4.78 9.70 6.35
C PRO A 74 -3.86 9.55 7.56
N GLU A 75 -3.63 8.31 7.99
CA GLU A 75 -2.72 7.98 9.09
C GLU A 75 -1.52 7.20 8.56
N ILE A 76 -0.37 7.39 9.21
CA ILE A 76 0.82 6.57 8.92
C ILE A 76 0.54 5.16 9.44
N VAL A 77 0.59 4.19 8.54
CA VAL A 77 0.31 2.78 8.82
C VAL A 77 1.47 1.89 8.39
N LYS A 78 1.51 0.67 8.91
CA LYS A 78 2.41 -0.36 8.41
C LYS A 78 1.66 -1.25 7.43
N MET A 79 1.97 -1.11 6.15
CA MET A 79 1.46 -2.00 5.11
C MET A 79 2.14 -3.38 5.20
N GLN A 80 1.34 -4.43 5.09
CA GLN A 80 1.77 -5.82 4.98
C GLN A 80 1.24 -6.40 3.68
N VAL A 81 2.15 -6.75 2.77
CA VAL A 81 1.81 -7.41 1.50
C VAL A 81 1.25 -8.80 1.78
N ILE A 82 0.17 -9.12 1.06
CA ILE A 82 -0.49 -10.44 1.04
C ILE A 82 -0.12 -11.20 -0.24
N GLY A 83 -0.01 -10.49 -1.36
CA GLY A 83 0.30 -11.10 -2.64
C GLY A 83 0.00 -10.19 -3.82
N VAL A 84 -0.06 -10.78 -5.01
CA VAL A 84 -0.36 -10.07 -6.27
C VAL A 84 -1.59 -10.63 -6.93
N VAL A 85 -2.47 -9.75 -7.41
CA VAL A 85 -3.64 -10.12 -8.19
C VAL A 85 -3.35 -9.90 -9.66
N LYS A 86 -3.47 -10.97 -10.45
CA LYS A 86 -3.30 -10.97 -11.91
C LYS A 86 -4.64 -11.19 -12.60
N GLY A 87 -4.74 -10.84 -13.89
CA GLY A 87 -5.98 -11.00 -14.66
C GLY A 87 -7.06 -9.96 -14.32
N THR A 88 -6.65 -8.81 -13.77
CA THR A 88 -7.51 -7.63 -13.56
C THR A 88 -7.33 -6.64 -14.71
N SER A 89 -8.15 -5.59 -14.74
CA SER A 89 -7.94 -4.44 -15.64
C SER A 89 -6.85 -3.47 -15.15
N CYS A 90 -5.93 -3.94 -14.29
CA CYS A 90 -4.86 -3.11 -13.73
C CYS A 90 -3.91 -2.65 -14.84
N PRO A 91 -3.57 -1.34 -14.93
CA PRO A 91 -2.67 -0.83 -15.96
C PRO A 91 -1.28 -1.43 -15.92
N CYS A 92 -0.82 -1.86 -14.74
CA CYS A 92 0.56 -2.32 -14.53
C CYS A 92 0.68 -3.84 -14.35
N ASP A 93 -0.27 -4.62 -14.88
CA ASP A 93 -0.35 -6.09 -14.91
C ASP A 93 -0.38 -6.82 -13.55
N GLU A 94 0.10 -6.19 -12.47
CA GLU A 94 0.15 -6.72 -11.11
C GLU A 94 -0.46 -5.72 -10.12
N LEU A 95 -1.64 -6.04 -9.59
CA LEU A 95 -2.25 -5.32 -8.47
C LEU A 95 -1.70 -5.90 -7.15
N VAL A 96 -0.94 -5.13 -6.39
CA VAL A 96 -0.38 -5.61 -5.11
C VAL A 96 -1.45 -5.53 -4.03
N LEU A 97 -1.83 -6.68 -3.49
CA LEU A 97 -2.78 -6.77 -2.38
C LEU A 97 -2.05 -6.68 -1.05
N MET A 98 -2.50 -5.78 -0.18
CA MET A 98 -1.91 -5.52 1.13
C MET A 98 -2.98 -5.21 2.18
N THR A 99 -2.58 -5.17 3.44
CA THR A 99 -3.42 -4.79 4.58
C THR A 99 -2.61 -3.98 5.58
N CYS A 100 -3.28 -3.27 6.48
CA CYS A 100 -2.63 -2.57 7.57
C CYS A 100 -3.36 -2.84 8.90
N GLU A 101 -3.01 -2.12 9.95
CA GLU A 101 -3.54 -2.26 11.31
C GLU A 101 -5.08 -2.18 11.38
N ASP A 102 -5.71 -1.49 10.42
CA ASP A 102 -7.16 -1.32 10.34
C ASP A 102 -7.90 -2.56 9.80
N LYS A 103 -7.16 -3.60 9.40
CA LYS A 103 -7.64 -4.91 8.93
C LYS A 103 -8.39 -4.90 7.60
N LYS A 104 -8.41 -3.75 6.90
CA LYS A 104 -8.97 -3.67 5.55
C LYS A 104 -7.96 -4.16 4.51
N LEU A 105 -8.45 -4.46 3.31
CA LEU A 105 -7.60 -4.86 2.20
C LEU A 105 -7.48 -3.74 1.18
N TYR A 106 -6.24 -3.48 0.78
CA TYR A 106 -5.90 -2.46 -0.18
C TYR A 106 -5.20 -3.07 -1.38
N GLY A 107 -5.56 -2.62 -2.58
CA GLY A 107 -4.91 -2.98 -3.84
C GLY A 107 -4.14 -1.80 -4.40
N TYR A 108 -2.84 -1.92 -4.58
CA TYR A 108 -2.01 -0.90 -5.20
C TYR A 108 -1.75 -1.23 -6.67
N ASP A 109 -2.16 -0.35 -7.57
CA ASP A 109 -2.10 -0.59 -9.02
C ASP A 109 -0.90 0.04 -9.72
N GLY A 110 -0.06 0.77 -8.98
CA GLY A 110 1.09 1.51 -9.50
C GLY A 110 0.91 3.03 -9.47
N GLU A 111 -0.31 3.51 -9.24
CA GLU A 111 -0.59 4.94 -9.11
C GLU A 111 -1.51 5.25 -7.92
N GLU A 112 -2.55 4.44 -7.73
CA GLU A 112 -3.57 4.63 -6.71
C GLU A 112 -3.64 3.43 -5.74
N LEU A 113 -3.99 3.72 -4.49
CA LEU A 113 -4.34 2.70 -3.51
C LEU A 113 -5.87 2.55 -3.46
N HIS A 114 -6.37 1.35 -3.76
CA HIS A 114 -7.79 1.04 -3.78
C HIS A 114 -8.20 0.32 -2.50
N LEU A 115 -9.29 0.74 -1.84
CA LEU A 115 -9.89 -0.06 -0.77
C LEU A 115 -10.73 -1.19 -1.39
N VAL A 116 -10.12 -2.36 -1.56
CA VAL A 116 -10.71 -3.45 -2.35
C VAL A 116 -11.58 -4.42 -1.54
N ALA A 117 -11.44 -4.42 -0.21
CA ALA A 117 -12.35 -5.15 0.68
C ALA A 117 -12.32 -4.56 2.10
N SER A 118 -13.42 -4.72 2.85
CA SER A 118 -13.49 -4.21 4.22
C SER A 118 -12.76 -5.11 5.23
N SER A 119 -12.50 -6.36 4.88
CA SER A 119 -11.79 -7.31 5.74
C SER A 119 -11.21 -8.50 4.99
N PHE A 120 -10.29 -9.21 5.65
CA PHE A 120 -9.75 -10.48 5.15
C PHE A 120 -10.83 -11.57 4.96
N LEU A 121 -11.99 -11.48 5.64
CA LEU A 121 -13.07 -12.45 5.48
C LEU A 121 -13.69 -12.40 4.08
N GLU A 122 -13.75 -11.24 3.45
CA GLU A 122 -14.24 -11.14 2.06
C GLU A 122 -13.32 -11.88 1.07
N LEU A 123 -12.04 -12.02 1.42
CA LEU A 123 -11.11 -12.85 0.66
C LEU A 123 -11.44 -14.34 0.76
N CYS A 124 -12.07 -14.79 1.86
CA CYS A 124 -12.59 -16.16 1.97
C CYS A 124 -13.76 -16.41 1.01
N ASP A 125 -14.56 -15.38 0.74
CA ASP A 125 -15.60 -15.42 -0.29
C ASP A 125 -15.02 -15.31 -1.71
N LYS A 126 -13.70 -15.06 -1.80
CA LYS A 126 -12.89 -14.89 -3.01
C LYS A 126 -13.31 -13.68 -3.82
N THR A 127 -13.64 -12.58 -3.14
CA THR A 127 -14.11 -11.35 -3.78
C THR A 127 -13.27 -10.16 -3.35
N ILE A 128 -12.85 -9.37 -4.33
CA ILE A 128 -12.31 -8.03 -4.15
C ILE A 128 -13.03 -7.06 -5.10
N GLU A 129 -13.15 -5.80 -4.71
CA GLU A 129 -13.66 -4.71 -5.54
C GLU A 129 -12.49 -4.01 -6.22
N TYR A 130 -12.24 -4.33 -7.49
CA TYR A 130 -11.24 -3.64 -8.29
C TYR A 130 -11.75 -3.38 -9.72
N PRO A 131 -11.66 -2.14 -10.25
CA PRO A 131 -11.26 -0.92 -9.54
C PRO A 131 -12.24 -0.57 -8.41
N ALA A 132 -11.71 -0.20 -7.23
CA ALA A 132 -12.56 0.18 -6.11
C ALA A 132 -13.23 1.55 -6.30
N SER A 133 -14.43 1.69 -5.74
CA SER A 133 -15.12 2.98 -5.60
C SER A 133 -14.35 3.96 -4.72
N LYS A 134 -13.72 3.48 -3.64
CA LYS A 134 -12.87 4.29 -2.74
C LYS A 134 -11.39 4.10 -3.07
N ARG A 135 -10.71 5.21 -3.35
CA ARG A 135 -9.31 5.26 -3.79
C ARG A 135 -8.58 6.38 -3.05
N TYR A 136 -7.27 6.25 -3.00
CA TYR A 136 -6.37 7.20 -2.38
C TYR A 136 -5.23 7.46 -3.36
N TYR A 137 -4.92 8.72 -3.62
CA TYR A 137 -3.79 9.11 -4.47
C TYR A 137 -2.54 9.41 -3.63
N ASN A 138 -1.37 9.48 -4.27
CA ASN A 138 -0.14 9.83 -3.58
C ASN A 138 -0.20 11.27 -3.04
N GLY A 139 -0.16 11.43 -1.72
CA GLY A 139 -0.29 12.71 -1.03
C GLY A 139 -1.68 12.98 -0.46
N GLU A 140 -2.63 12.06 -0.60
CA GLU A 140 -3.96 12.09 0.03
C GLU A 140 -3.87 12.27 1.56
N ALA A 141 -2.80 11.76 2.19
CA ALA A 141 -2.51 11.99 3.61
C ALA A 141 -2.43 13.48 4.01
N PHE A 142 -2.15 14.36 3.06
CA PHE A 142 -1.94 15.80 3.29
C PHE A 142 -3.08 16.67 2.78
N LYS A 143 -4.17 16.08 2.27
CA LYS A 143 -5.26 16.84 1.62
C LYS A 143 -5.92 17.88 2.55
N ASP A 144 -5.95 17.60 3.85
CA ASP A 144 -6.58 18.43 4.87
C ASP A 144 -5.55 19.32 5.61
N MET A 145 -4.30 19.39 5.13
CA MET A 145 -3.26 20.23 5.74
C MET A 145 -3.56 21.72 5.56
N THR A 146 -3.57 22.46 6.66
CA THR A 146 -3.75 23.92 6.66
C THR A 146 -2.42 24.65 6.38
N GLU A 147 -2.51 25.94 6.00
CA GLU A 147 -1.33 26.80 5.87
C GLU A 147 -0.53 26.89 7.17
N GLU A 148 -1.21 26.91 8.32
CA GLU A 148 -0.58 26.89 9.63
C GLU A 148 0.19 25.59 9.88
N ASP A 149 -0.35 24.45 9.47
CA ASP A 149 0.33 23.15 9.60
C ASP A 149 1.53 23.06 8.66
N TRP A 150 1.40 23.54 7.42
CA TRP A 150 2.54 23.66 6.50
C TRP A 150 3.62 24.60 7.04
N LYS A 151 3.24 25.69 7.70
CA LYS A 151 4.19 26.59 8.35
C LYS A 151 4.93 25.89 9.48
N LYS A 152 4.26 25.07 10.29
CA LYS A 152 4.93 24.25 11.34
C LYS A 152 5.92 23.27 10.70
N VAL A 153 5.54 22.59 9.62
CA VAL A 153 6.42 21.66 8.90
C VAL A 153 7.65 22.39 8.32
N LYS A 154 7.47 23.55 7.68
CA LYS A 154 8.58 24.38 7.16
C LYS A 154 9.55 24.82 8.25
N MET A 155 9.05 25.12 9.44
CA MET A 155 9.87 25.55 10.58
C MET A 155 10.53 24.40 11.34
N SER A 156 10.15 23.14 11.05
CA SER A 156 10.78 21.95 11.65
C SER A 156 12.24 21.79 11.19
N ASP A 157 13.00 20.93 11.87
CA ASP A 157 14.39 20.63 11.49
C ASP A 157 14.50 20.09 10.06
N VAL A 158 13.58 19.19 9.69
CA VAL A 158 13.51 18.64 8.34
C VAL A 158 13.17 19.73 7.32
N GLY A 159 12.17 20.57 7.64
CA GLY A 159 11.76 21.67 6.76
C GLY A 159 12.88 22.69 6.52
N ARG A 160 13.60 23.06 7.58
CA ARG A 160 14.76 23.97 7.48
C ARG A 160 15.89 23.37 6.66
N LYS A 161 16.21 22.09 6.87
CA LYS A 161 17.25 21.39 6.10
C LYS A 161 16.89 21.34 4.60
N LEU A 162 15.64 21.01 4.27
CA LEU A 162 15.16 21.00 2.88
C LEU A 162 15.24 22.39 2.24
N GLN A 163 14.92 23.45 2.99
CA GLN A 163 15.04 24.83 2.52
C GLN A 163 16.52 25.20 2.22
N GLU A 164 17.46 24.78 3.07
CA GLU A 164 18.89 25.01 2.87
C GLU A 164 19.43 24.24 1.65
N GLU A 165 19.06 22.98 1.50
CA GLU A 165 19.42 22.15 0.34
C GLU A 165 18.86 22.72 -0.96
N HIS A 166 17.60 23.16 -0.96
CA HIS A 166 17.00 23.83 -2.11
C HIS A 166 17.76 25.10 -2.49
N LYS A 167 18.09 25.94 -1.50
CA LYS A 167 18.86 27.19 -1.74
C LYS A 167 20.24 26.89 -2.31
N LYS A 168 20.91 25.85 -1.83
CA LYS A 168 22.21 25.41 -2.36
C LYS A 168 22.10 24.99 -3.83
N LEU A 169 21.13 24.13 -4.17
CA LEU A 169 20.88 23.69 -5.54
C LEU A 169 20.57 24.84 -6.49
N VAL A 170 19.72 25.79 -6.06
CA VAL A 170 19.40 26.98 -6.86
C VAL A 170 20.65 27.81 -7.12
N ASN A 171 21.46 28.10 -6.10
CA ASN A 171 22.68 28.89 -6.28
C ASN A 171 23.69 28.22 -7.22
N GLU A 172 23.84 26.89 -7.14
CA GLU A 172 24.74 26.11 -8.00
C GLU A 172 24.28 26.10 -9.47
N THR A 173 22.97 26.01 -9.69
CA THR A 173 22.39 25.90 -11.05
C THR A 173 22.07 27.25 -11.69
N GLN A 174 21.86 28.30 -10.91
CA GLN A 174 21.48 29.63 -11.37
C GLN A 174 22.54 30.23 -12.30
N SER A 175 23.83 30.10 -11.97
CA SER A 175 24.91 30.62 -12.82
C SER A 175 24.98 29.88 -14.17
N ALA A 176 24.79 28.57 -14.16
CA ALA A 176 24.78 27.75 -15.38
C ALA A 176 23.57 28.09 -16.27
N PHE A 177 22.39 28.24 -15.68
CA PHE A 177 21.17 28.58 -16.42
C PHE A 177 21.25 29.98 -17.02
N VAL A 178 21.73 30.98 -16.26
CA VAL A 178 21.88 32.37 -16.75
C VAL A 178 22.88 32.45 -17.92
N SER A 179 23.94 31.64 -17.92
CA SER A 179 24.91 31.59 -19.02
C SER A 179 24.38 30.96 -20.32
N LEU A 180 23.32 30.16 -20.26
CA LEU A 180 22.70 29.51 -21.43
C LEU A 180 21.71 30.42 -22.16
N ILE A 181 21.24 31.48 -21.50
CA ILE A 181 20.23 32.43 -22.01
C ILE A 181 20.81 33.83 -22.25
N SER A 182 22.11 34.04 -22.02
CA SER A 182 22.86 35.27 -22.36
C SER A 182 23.62 35.11 -23.66
#